data_AF-A0A660PX42-F1
#
_entry.id   AF-A0A660PX42-F1
#
_cell.length_a   1.000
_cell.length_b   1.000
_cell.length_c   1.000
_cell.angle_alpha   90.00
_cell.angle_beta   90.00
_cell.angle_gamma   90.00
#
_symmetry.space_group_name_H-M   'P 1'
#
loop_
_entity.id
_entity.type
_entity.pdbx_description
1 polymer ?
#
loop_
_entity_poly.entity_id
_entity_poly.type
_entity_poly.pdbx_seq_one_letter_code
_entity_poly.pdbx_strand_id
1 'polypeptide(L)'
;ALHPGKIEFKDAADKTNYLAVTSGFLEVSGNVATLLADAVEETEEIDLERARAARERAWEALKAAAAGDSNIDVPRARAALERAANRIKIRKDISN
;
A
#
# COMPACT_ATOMS: atom_id res chain seq x y z
N ALA A 1 -9.63 -3.40 -11.98
CA ALA A 1 -8.27 -3.26 -11.42
C ALA A 1 -8.39 -3.08 -9.92
N LEU A 2 -7.42 -3.57 -9.15
CA LEU A 2 -7.34 -3.36 -7.70
C LEU A 2 -6.76 -1.98 -7.40
N HIS A 3 -7.33 -1.33 -6.39
CA HIS A 3 -6.78 -0.13 -5.78
C HIS A 3 -6.02 -0.50 -4.51
N PRO A 4 -5.06 0.33 -4.06
CA PRO A 4 -4.36 0.10 -2.81
C PRO A 4 -5.35 -0.06 -1.65
N GLY A 5 -5.16 -1.10 -0.85
CA GLY A 5 -6.10 -1.43 0.21
C GLY A 5 -5.70 -2.64 1.03
N LYS A 6 -6.65 -3.12 1.84
CA LYS A 6 -6.52 -4.30 2.70
C LYS A 6 -7.17 -5.50 2.02
N ILE A 7 -6.48 -6.63 1.99
CA ILE A 7 -7.09 -7.94 1.70
C ILE A 7 -7.19 -8.70 3.01
N GLU A 8 -8.34 -9.33 3.21
CA GLU A 8 -8.60 -10.24 4.33
C GLU A 8 -8.85 -11.63 3.75
N PHE A 9 -8.21 -12.64 4.31
CA PHE A 9 -8.39 -14.02 3.88
C PHE A 9 -8.26 -14.99 5.07
N LYS A 10 -8.82 -16.19 4.92
CA LYS A 10 -8.69 -17.28 5.88
C LYS A 10 -7.74 -18.33 5.32
N ASP A 11 -6.79 -18.78 6.15
CA ASP A 11 -5.90 -19.88 5.77
C ASP A 11 -6.55 -21.25 6.04
N ALA A 12 -5.80 -22.33 5.77
CA ALA A 12 -6.27 -23.69 5.96
C ALA A 12 -6.59 -24.05 7.42
N ALA A 13 -6.11 -23.26 8.40
CA ALA A 13 -6.40 -23.42 9.82
C ALA A 13 -7.56 -22.52 10.29
N ASP A 14 -8.31 -21.89 9.37
CA ASP A 14 -9.37 -20.92 9.62
C ASP A 14 -8.90 -19.65 10.36
N LYS A 15 -7.58 -19.37 10.37
CA LYS A 15 -7.03 -18.14 10.91
C LYS A 15 -7.24 -17.01 9.90
N THR A 16 -7.79 -15.89 10.38
CA THR A 16 -7.91 -14.66 9.60
C THR A 16 -6.55 -13.98 9.48
N ASN A 17 -6.14 -13.71 8.25
CA ASN A 17 -4.91 -13.03 7.90
C ASN A 17 -5.22 -11.77 7.09
N TYR A 18 -4.32 -10.79 7.15
CA TYR A 18 -4.48 -9.50 6.49
C TYR A 18 -3.25 -9.14 5.68
N LEU A 19 -3.47 -8.58 4.50
CA LEU A 19 -2.43 -8.08 3.61
C LEU A 19 -2.67 -6.61 3.29
N ALA A 20 -1.60 -5.84 3.26
CA ALA A 20 -1.57 -4.55 2.58
C ALA A 20 -1.15 -4.76 1.13
N VAL A 21 -2.02 -4.39 0.20
CA VAL A 21 -1.79 -4.53 -1.24
C VAL A 21 -1.74 -3.17 -1.91
N THR A 22 -0.88 -3.05 -2.90
CA THR A 22 -0.87 -1.91 -3.82
C THR A 22 -1.82 -2.16 -5.00
N SER A 23 -1.81 -1.26 -5.99
CA SER A 23 -2.55 -1.46 -7.23
C SER A 23 -2.13 -2.74 -7.96
N GLY A 24 -3.07 -3.31 -8.73
CA GLY A 24 -2.86 -4.57 -9.42
C GLY A 24 -4.15 -5.15 -10.01
N PHE A 25 -4.24 -6.47 -10.09
CA PHE A 25 -5.48 -7.18 -10.45
C PHE A 25 -5.57 -8.52 -9.74
N LEU A 26 -6.82 -8.98 -9.56
CA LEU A 26 -7.15 -10.31 -9.06
C LEU A 26 -7.79 -11.09 -10.20
N GLU A 27 -7.25 -12.26 -10.49
CA GLU A 27 -7.84 -13.24 -11.40
C GLU A 27 -8.45 -14.37 -10.57
N VAL A 28 -9.62 -14.87 -10.97
CA VAL A 28 -10.23 -16.06 -10.36
C VAL A 28 -10.55 -17.06 -11.47
N SER A 29 -9.96 -18.24 -11.40
CA SER A 29 -10.14 -19.30 -12.39
C SER A 29 -9.93 -20.67 -11.74
N GLY A 30 -10.74 -21.66 -12.09
CA GLY A 30 -10.57 -23.03 -11.61
C GLY A 30 -10.52 -23.19 -10.09
N ASN A 31 -11.32 -22.41 -9.35
CA ASN A 31 -11.31 -22.36 -7.88
C ASN A 31 -9.97 -21.88 -7.27
N VAL A 32 -9.18 -21.13 -8.05
CA VAL A 32 -7.94 -20.47 -7.61
C VAL A 32 -8.08 -18.98 -7.82
N ALA A 33 -7.69 -18.19 -6.81
CA ALA A 33 -7.60 -16.74 -6.89
C ALA A 33 -6.13 -16.32 -6.93
N THR A 34 -5.71 -15.65 -8.01
CA THR A 34 -4.35 -15.18 -8.22
C THR A 34 -4.31 -13.65 -8.13
N LEU A 35 -3.56 -13.13 -7.15
CA LEU A 35 -3.35 -11.71 -6.96
C LEU A 35 -2.00 -11.30 -7.57
N LEU A 36 -2.02 -10.36 -8.52
CA LEU A 36 -0.82 -9.71 -9.03
C LEU A 36 -0.87 -8.22 -8.68
N ALA A 37 0.11 -7.76 -7.92
CA ALA A 37 0.25 -6.36 -7.50
C ALA A 37 1.73 -5.99 -7.38
N ASP A 38 2.05 -4.69 -7.47
CA ASP A 38 3.43 -4.20 -7.36
C ASP A 38 4.08 -4.54 -6.01
N ALA A 39 3.29 -4.53 -4.93
CA ALA A 39 3.69 -4.97 -3.61
C ALA A 39 2.50 -5.56 -2.84
N VAL A 40 2.80 -6.62 -2.10
CA VAL A 40 1.92 -7.31 -1.16
C VAL A 40 2.74 -7.52 0.11
N GLU A 41 2.26 -6.98 1.23
CA GLU A 41 2.95 -7.04 2.52
C GLU A 41 2.01 -7.62 3.58
N GLU A 42 2.50 -8.58 4.37
CA GLU A 42 1.79 -8.99 5.57
C GLU A 42 1.75 -7.83 6.56
N THR A 43 0.63 -7.69 7.26
CA THR A 43 0.45 -6.53 8.12
C THR A 43 1.40 -6.49 9.29
N GLU A 44 1.89 -7.65 9.73
CA GLU A 44 2.91 -7.80 10.77
C GLU A 44 4.31 -7.34 10.30
N GLU A 45 4.61 -7.45 9.00
CA GLU A 45 5.88 -7.07 8.38
C GLU A 45 5.98 -5.57 8.04
N ILE A 46 4.85 -4.84 8.11
CA ILE A 46 4.84 -3.40 7.81
C ILE A 46 5.66 -2.64 8.86
N ASP A 47 6.81 -2.12 8.42
CA ASP A 47 7.60 -1.14 9.17
C ASP A 47 6.92 0.23 9.16
N LEU A 48 6.33 0.58 10.31
CA LEU A 48 5.58 1.81 10.48
C LEU A 48 6.46 3.07 10.43
N GLU A 49 7.68 3.02 10.93
CA GLU A 49 8.59 4.16 10.94
C GLU A 49 9.06 4.48 9.52
N ARG A 50 9.46 3.44 8.78
CA ARG A 50 9.79 3.55 7.36
C ARG A 50 8.62 4.07 6.53
N ALA A 51 7.41 3.59 6.80
CA ALA A 51 6.20 4.06 6.11
C ALA A 51 5.93 5.55 6.40
N ARG A 52 6.09 6.00 7.65
CA ARG A 52 5.96 7.42 8.03
C ARG A 52 7.00 8.30 7.33
N ALA A 53 8.27 7.88 7.34
CA ALA A 53 9.34 8.60 6.67
C ALA A 53 9.13 8.67 5.14
N ALA A 54 8.61 7.60 4.53
CA ALA A 54 8.25 7.61 3.11
C ALA A 54 7.08 8.56 2.81
N ARG A 55 6.05 8.59 3.67
CA ARG A 55 4.91 9.51 3.56
C ARG A 55 5.39 10.96 3.60
N GLU A 56 6.23 11.31 4.56
CA GLU A 56 6.75 12.66 4.75
C GLU A 56 7.55 13.11 3.52
N ARG A 57 8.50 12.30 3.05
CA ARG A 57 9.29 12.61 1.85
C ARG A 57 8.43 12.81 0.61
N ALA A 58 7.43 11.95 0.40
CA ALA A 58 6.53 12.08 -0.74
C ALA A 58 5.68 13.35 -0.66
N TRP A 59 5.25 13.72 0.54
CA TRP A 59 4.49 14.95 0.76
C TRP A 59 5.33 16.20 0.55
N GLU A 60 6.56 16.24 1.06
CA GLU A 60 7.50 17.35 0.81
C GLU A 60 7.85 17.48 -0.68
N ALA A 61 8.02 16.38 -1.40
CA ALA A 61 8.21 16.43 -2.85
C ALA A 61 7.01 17.07 -3.57
N LEU A 62 5.77 16.71 -3.20
CA LEU A 62 4.56 17.30 -3.79
C LEU A 62 4.42 18.79 -3.46
N LYS A 63 4.82 19.22 -2.26
CA LYS A 63 4.88 20.64 -1.91
C LYS A 63 5.89 21.40 -2.75
N ALA A 64 7.09 20.86 -2.93
CA ALA A 64 8.11 21.48 -3.77
C ALA A 64 7.64 21.63 -5.22
N ALA A 65 6.97 20.60 -5.75
CA ALA A 65 6.34 20.66 -7.07
C ALA A 65 5.28 21.77 -7.15
N ALA A 66 4.41 21.88 -6.14
CA ALA A 66 3.39 22.93 -6.06
C ALA A 66 4.00 24.34 -5.91
N ALA A 67 5.19 24.45 -5.34
CA ALA A 67 5.97 25.68 -5.24
C ALA A 67 6.75 26.04 -6.53
N GLY A 68 6.65 25.22 -7.59
CA GLY A 68 7.22 25.49 -8.90
C GLY A 68 8.49 24.70 -9.25
N ASP A 69 8.92 23.75 -8.42
CA ASP A 69 10.02 22.85 -8.79
C ASP A 69 9.59 21.85 -9.86
N SER A 70 10.01 22.10 -11.10
CA SER A 70 9.68 21.27 -12.27
C SER A 70 10.47 19.96 -12.36
N ASN A 71 11.47 19.74 -11.49
CA ASN A 71 12.23 18.49 -11.47
C ASN A 71 11.49 17.34 -10.76
N ILE A 72 10.38 17.65 -10.08
CA ILE A 72 9.62 16.65 -9.33
C ILE A 72 8.68 15.89 -10.25
N ASP A 73 8.84 14.57 -10.28
CA ASP A 73 7.87 13.65 -10.86
C ASP A 73 6.64 13.55 -9.93
N VAL A 74 5.65 14.40 -10.21
CA VAL A 74 4.39 14.48 -9.44
C VAL A 74 3.62 13.16 -9.43
N PRO A 75 3.39 12.46 -10.58
CA PRO A 75 2.77 11.14 -10.58
C PRO A 75 3.45 10.14 -9.64
N ARG A 76 4.80 10.06 -9.68
CA ARG A 76 5.57 9.15 -8.84
C ARG A 76 5.47 9.52 -7.35
N ALA A 77 5.56 10.82 -7.03
CA ALA A 77 5.44 11.30 -5.65
C ALA A 77 4.05 11.00 -5.06
N ARG A 78 2.97 11.22 -5.83
CA ARG A 78 1.60 10.88 -5.43
C ARG A 78 1.42 9.38 -5.20
N ALA A 79 1.90 8.54 -6.11
CA ALA A 79 1.84 7.09 -5.93
C ALA A 79 2.62 6.63 -4.69
N ALA A 80 3.78 7.23 -4.41
CA ALA A 80 4.55 6.95 -3.20
C ALA A 80 3.80 7.34 -1.92
N LEU A 81 3.12 8.50 -1.93
CA LEU A 81 2.30 8.97 -0.83
C LEU A 81 1.13 8.02 -0.55
N GLU A 82 0.41 7.60 -1.59
CA GLU A 82 -0.71 6.67 -1.49
C GLU A 82 -0.28 5.32 -0.90
N ARG A 83 0.83 4.74 -1.39
CA ARG A 83 1.39 3.49 -0.84
C ARG A 83 1.76 3.62 0.63
N ALA A 84 2.45 4.70 1.00
CA ALA A 84 2.86 4.93 2.38
C ALA A 84 1.66 5.16 3.33
N ALA A 85 0.65 5.90 2.88
CA ALA A 85 -0.58 6.11 3.61
C ALA A 85 -1.36 4.80 3.81
N ASN A 86 -1.42 3.95 2.77
CA ASN A 86 -2.07 2.64 2.86
C ASN A 86 -1.42 1.75 3.93
N ARG A 87 -0.09 1.63 3.92
CA ARG A 87 0.68 0.88 4.94
C ARG A 87 0.37 1.35 6.36
N ILE A 88 0.42 2.66 6.59
CA ILE A 88 0.16 3.25 7.91
C ILE A 88 -1.27 2.98 8.35
N LYS A 89 -2.25 3.15 7.46
CA LYS A 89 -3.67 2.93 7.77
C LYS A 89 -3.90 1.47 8.17
N ILE A 90 -3.47 0.53 7.34
CA ILE A 90 -3.72 -0.90 7.57
C ILE A 90 -3.05 -1.38 8.86
N ARG A 91 -1.80 -0.97 9.11
CA ARG A 91 -1.10 -1.34 10.36
C ARG A 91 -1.84 -0.84 11.60
N LYS A 92 -2.41 0.38 11.54
CA LYS A 92 -3.19 0.94 12.65
C LYS A 92 -4.54 0.25 12.82
N ASP A 93 -5.22 -0.07 11.72
CA ASP A 93 -6.55 -0.68 11.74
C ASP A 93 -6.54 -2.09 12.37
N ILE A 94 -5.40 -2.80 12.37
CA ILE A 94 -5.24 -4.13 12.99
C ILE A 94 -4.70 -4.05 14.43
N SER A 95 -4.04 -2.94 14.79
CA SER A 95 -3.49 -2.76 16.15
C SER A 95 -4.54 -2.26 17.16
N ASN A 96 -5.77 -2.00 16.73
CA ASN A 96 -6.91 -1.57 17.53
C ASN A 96 -7.95 -2.70 17.62
#